data_AF-A0A8T4X2C5-F1
#
_entry.id   AF-A0A8T4X2C5-F1
#
_cell.length_a   1.000
_cell.length_b   1.000
_cell.length_c   1.000
_cell.angle_alpha   90.00
_cell.angle_beta   90.00
_cell.angle_gamma   90.00
#
_symmetry.space_group_name_H-M   'P 1'
#
loop_
_entity.id
_entity.type
_entity.pdbx_description
1 polymer ?
#
loop_
_entity_poly.entity_id
_entity_poly.type
_entity_poly.pdbx_seq_one_letter_code
_entity_poly.pdbx_strand_id
1 'polypeptide(L)'
;MNAWTKFWNWYENKILGSVIIIAIIQFIQIPHMVWNADLMLEAGYVSRVHPLIDWLLYGVDLIEIISIVNVGMIMFSLIKKRRAKQSIETIKKE
;
A
#
# COMPACT_ATOMS: atom_id res chain seq x y z
N MET A 1 -18.15 23.47 -16.26
CA MET A 1 -17.97 22.30 -15.37
C MET A 1 -18.06 22.79 -13.93
N ASN A 2 -18.99 22.25 -13.14
CA ASN A 2 -19.23 22.69 -11.75
C ASN A 2 -17.93 22.64 -10.92
N ALA A 3 -17.71 23.63 -10.06
CA ALA A 3 -16.56 23.67 -9.15
C ALA A 3 -16.45 22.37 -8.32
N TRP A 4 -17.59 21.78 -8.00
CA TRP A 4 -17.72 20.47 -7.34
C TRP A 4 -17.08 19.32 -8.12
N THR A 5 -17.33 19.19 -9.43
CA THR A 5 -16.70 18.12 -10.23
C THR A 5 -15.20 18.36 -10.44
N LYS A 6 -14.77 19.62 -10.44
CA LYS A 6 -13.34 19.97 -10.48
C LYS A 6 -12.62 19.60 -9.17
N PHE A 7 -13.27 19.82 -8.02
CA PHE A 7 -12.77 19.40 -6.72
C PHE A 7 -12.63 17.88 -6.60
N TRP A 8 -13.67 17.12 -6.98
CA TRP A 8 -13.62 15.66 -6.94
C TRP A 8 -12.54 15.06 -7.86
N ASN A 9 -12.36 15.59 -9.08
CA ASN A 9 -11.26 15.16 -9.96
C ASN A 9 -9.87 15.52 -9.38
N TRP A 10 -9.73 16.68 -8.74
CA TRP A 10 -8.46 17.05 -8.08
C TRP A 10 -8.17 16.15 -6.88
N TYR A 11 -9.17 15.88 -6.05
CA TYR A 11 -9.08 14.99 -4.90
C TYR A 11 -8.71 13.56 -5.30
N GLU A 12 -9.38 13.01 -6.33
CA GLU A 12 -9.09 11.66 -6.86
C GLU A 12 -7.66 11.57 -7.41
N ASN A 13 -7.16 12.61 -8.07
CA ASN A 13 -5.77 12.69 -8.52
C ASN A 13 -4.77 12.81 -7.36
N LYS A 14 -5.10 13.55 -6.30
CA LYS A 14 -4.24 13.69 -5.11
C LYS A 14 -4.19 12.40 -4.28
N ILE A 15 -5.32 11.70 -4.14
CA ILE A 15 -5.38 10.38 -3.49
C ILE A 15 -4.48 9.41 -4.25
N LEU A 16 -4.58 9.36 -5.58
CA LEU A 16 -3.72 8.50 -6.40
C LEU A 16 -2.24 8.78 -6.15
N GLY A 17 -1.83 10.05 -6.08
CA GLY A 17 -0.46 10.42 -5.72
C GLY A 17 -0.05 9.97 -4.31
N SER A 18 -0.95 10.12 -3.34
CA SER A 18 -0.68 9.74 -1.93
C SER A 18 -0.60 8.21 -1.76
N VAL A 19 -1.45 7.46 -2.45
CA VAL A 19 -1.46 5.98 -2.45
C VAL A 19 -0.19 5.42 -3.06
N ILE A 20 0.38 6.07 -4.07
CA ILE A 20 1.68 5.68 -4.64
C ILE A 20 2.81 5.84 -3.61
N ILE A 21 2.81 6.95 -2.85
CA ILE A 21 3.80 7.17 -1.79
C ILE A 21 3.68 6.08 -0.71
N ILE A 22 2.45 5.79 -0.27
CA ILE A 22 2.21 4.73 0.71
C ILE A 22 2.68 3.37 0.16
N ALA A 23 2.40 3.07 -1.11
CA ALA A 23 2.86 1.82 -1.73
C ALA A 23 4.39 1.72 -1.81
N ILE A 24 5.11 2.82 -2.03
CA ILE A 24 6.58 2.86 -2.00
C ILE A 24 7.10 2.59 -0.59
N ILE A 25 6.50 3.22 0.42
CA ILE A 25 6.85 2.98 1.83
C ILE A 25 6.65 1.49 2.16
N GLN A 26 5.52 0.91 1.75
CA GLN A 26 5.22 -0.50 1.96
C GLN A 26 6.14 -1.45 1.18
N PHE A 27 6.66 -1.03 0.02
CA PHE A 27 7.63 -1.83 -0.73
C PHE A 27 8.97 -1.92 -0.01
N ILE A 28 9.42 -0.83 0.63
CA ILE A 28 10.65 -0.80 1.45
C ILE A 28 10.51 -1.68 2.70
N GLN A 29 9.28 -1.93 3.15
CA GLN A 29 8.99 -2.77 4.32
C GLN A 29 9.14 -4.26 4.05
N ILE A 30 8.89 -4.74 2.82
CA ILE A 30 9.07 -6.15 2.45
C ILE A 30 10.51 -6.67 2.71
N PRO A 31 11.60 -5.99 2.30
CA PRO A 31 12.95 -6.40 2.62
C PRO A 31 13.24 -6.46 4.12
N HIS A 32 12.63 -5.59 4.92
CA HIS A 32 12.80 -5.60 6.37
C HIS A 32 12.23 -6.88 6.99
N MET A 33 11.07 -7.35 6.52
CA MET A 33 10.49 -8.64 6.95
C MET A 33 11.44 -9.81 6.68
N VAL A 34 12.00 -9.84 5.46
CA VAL A 34 12.84 -10.95 4.99
C VAL A 34 14.18 -10.95 5.69
N TRP A 35 14.83 -9.79 5.82
CA TRP A 35 16.11 -9.66 6.51
C TRP A 35 15.97 -10.01 8.00
N ASN A 36 14.89 -9.59 8.65
CA ASN A 36 14.64 -9.90 10.04
C ASN A 36 14.38 -11.41 10.25
N ALA A 37 13.62 -12.06 9.35
CA ALA A 37 13.39 -13.49 9.38
C ALA A 37 14.68 -14.32 9.16
N ASP A 38 15.56 -13.86 8.26
CA ASP A 38 16.84 -14.51 7.94
C ASP A 38 17.82 -14.43 9.13
N LEU A 39 17.95 -13.25 9.73
CA LEU A 39 18.78 -13.04 10.91
C LEU A 39 18.30 -13.85 12.12
N MET A 40 16.98 -14.06 12.23
CA MET A 40 16.39 -14.86 13.30
C MET A 40 16.61 -16.38 13.09
N LEU A 41 16.61 -16.85 11.84
CA LEU A 41 16.97 -18.23 11.49
C LEU A 41 18.45 -18.50 11.80
N GLU A 42 19.33 -17.53 11.54
CA GLU A 42 20.76 -17.64 11.82
C GLU A 42 21.08 -17.54 13.32
N ALA A 43 20.31 -16.76 14.08
CA ALA A 43 20.54 -16.55 15.52
C ALA A 43 20.06 -17.71 16.42
N GLY A 44 19.28 -18.68 15.93
CA GLY A 44 18.87 -19.87 16.68
C GLY A 44 18.00 -19.65 17.93
N TYR A 45 17.70 -18.40 18.30
CA TYR A 45 16.87 -18.03 19.45
C TYR A 45 15.48 -17.61 18.97
N VAL A 46 14.59 -18.61 18.86
CA VAL A 46 13.17 -18.35 18.65
C VAL A 46 12.54 -17.98 19.98
N SER A 47 12.44 -16.67 20.22
CA SER A 47 11.53 -16.05 21.18
C SER A 47 11.89 -16.17 22.67
N ARG A 48 11.55 -15.12 23.42
CA ARG A 48 11.33 -15.02 24.90
C ARG A 48 12.25 -14.11 25.71
N VAL A 49 13.30 -13.51 25.13
CA VAL A 49 14.19 -12.64 25.94
C VAL A 49 13.65 -11.22 26.07
N HIS A 50 13.05 -10.64 25.02
CA HIS A 50 12.49 -9.29 25.06
C HIS A 50 11.17 -9.17 24.27
N PRO A 51 10.01 -9.21 24.95
CA PRO A 51 8.68 -9.11 24.32
C PRO A 51 8.48 -7.83 23.50
N LEU A 52 9.12 -6.73 23.89
CA LEU A 52 9.08 -5.46 23.16
C LEU A 52 9.85 -5.52 21.84
N ILE A 53 10.97 -6.24 21.81
CA ILE A 53 11.79 -6.40 20.61
C ILE A 53 11.10 -7.38 19.67
N ASP A 54 10.56 -8.48 20.19
CA ASP A 54 9.74 -9.41 19.40
C ASP A 54 8.48 -8.71 18.83
N TRP A 55 7.81 -7.84 19.60
CA TRP A 55 6.66 -7.07 19.10
C TRP A 55 7.04 -6.00 18.09
N LEU A 56 8.17 -5.30 18.27
CA LEU A 56 8.62 -4.28 17.33
C LEU A 56 9.15 -4.89 16.03
N LEU A 57 9.78 -6.06 16.11
CA LEU A 57 10.34 -6.79 14.96
C LEU A 57 9.28 -7.61 14.19
N TYR A 58 8.29 -8.21 14.87
CA TYR A 58 7.27 -9.08 14.23
C TYR A 58 5.85 -8.53 14.32
N GLY A 59 5.50 -7.81 15.39
CA GLY A 59 4.16 -7.26 15.61
C GLY A 59 3.83 -6.09 14.68
N VAL A 60 4.80 -5.21 14.42
CA VAL A 60 4.66 -4.12 13.43
C VAL A 60 4.43 -4.70 12.04
N ASP A 61 5.16 -5.77 11.70
CA ASP A 61 5.11 -6.43 10.40
C ASP A 61 3.74 -7.08 10.11
N LEU A 62 3.12 -7.70 11.11
CA LEU A 62 1.76 -8.25 11.00
C LEU A 62 0.71 -7.19 10.63
N ILE A 63 0.84 -5.97 11.15
CA ILE A 63 -0.04 -4.84 10.83
C ILE A 63 0.27 -4.32 9.42
N GLU A 64 1.54 -4.41 9.03
CA GLU A 64 2.06 -3.97 7.75
C GLU A 64 1.51 -4.78 6.58
N ILE A 65 1.36 -6.10 6.72
CA ILE A 65 0.72 -6.96 5.72
C ILE A 65 -0.73 -6.52 5.45
N ILE A 66 -1.50 -6.22 6.51
CA ILE A 66 -2.89 -5.75 6.38
C ILE A 66 -2.92 -4.39 5.65
N SER A 67 -1.96 -3.51 5.95
CA SER A 67 -1.79 -2.22 5.27
C SER A 67 -1.45 -2.40 3.78
N ILE A 68 -0.51 -3.27 3.43
CA ILE A 68 -0.12 -3.59 2.04
C ILE A 68 -1.33 -4.04 1.23
N VAL A 69 -2.13 -4.96 1.77
CA VAL A 69 -3.32 -5.48 1.08
C VAL A 69 -4.35 -4.38 0.88
N ASN A 70 -4.61 -3.55 1.89
CA ASN A 70 -5.59 -2.47 1.80
C ASN A 70 -5.16 -1.40 0.78
N VAL A 71 -3.91 -0.97 0.83
CA VAL A 71 -3.32 -0.01 -0.12
C VAL A 71 -3.33 -0.58 -1.53
N GLY A 72 -3.02 -1.87 -1.70
CA GLY A 72 -3.11 -2.58 -2.97
C GLY A 72 -4.54 -2.59 -3.53
N MET A 73 -5.54 -2.88 -2.71
CA MET A 73 -6.95 -2.83 -3.10
C MET A 73 -7.39 -1.42 -3.51
N ILE A 74 -6.98 -0.39 -2.76
CA ILE A 74 -7.27 1.01 -3.08
C ILE A 74 -6.63 1.40 -4.42
N MET A 75 -5.35 1.07 -4.62
CA MET A 75 -4.64 1.33 -5.86
C MET A 75 -5.30 0.62 -7.05
N PHE A 76 -5.66 -0.66 -6.88
CA PHE A 76 -6.35 -1.45 -7.90
C PHE A 76 -7.70 -0.84 -8.26
N SER A 77 -8.50 -0.45 -7.26
CA SER A 77 -9.80 0.21 -7.47
C SER A 77 -9.66 1.52 -8.25
N LEU A 78 -8.67 2.35 -7.90
CA LEU A 78 -8.40 3.63 -8.56
C LEU A 78 -7.93 3.43 -10.02
N ILE A 79 -7.06 2.46 -10.28
CA ILE A 79 -6.61 2.11 -11.63
C ILE A 79 -7.76 1.58 -12.47
N LYS A 80 -8.58 0.66 -11.92
CA LYS A 80 -9.76 0.10 -12.59
C LYS A 80 -10.74 1.20 -12.98
N LYS A 81 -11.01 2.14 -12.06
CA LYS A 81 -11.91 3.27 -12.29
C LYS A 81 -11.39 4.24 -13.36
N ARG A 82 -10.07 4.48 -13.41
CA ARG A 82 -9.44 5.25 -14.49
C ARG A 82 -9.53 4.57 -15.85
N ARG A 83 -9.29 3.26 -15.94
CA ARG A 83 -9.41 2.50 -17.20
C ARG A 83 -10.84 2.50 -17.73
N ALA A 84 -11.84 2.32 -16.86
CA ALA A 84 -13.25 2.39 -17.24
C ALA A 84 -13.66 3.80 -17.74
N LYS A 85 -13.08 4.86 -17.17
CA LYS A 85 -13.33 6.25 -17.62
C LYS A 85 -12.70 6.51 -18.98
N GLN A 86 -11.49 6.02 -19.23
CA GLN A 86 -10.81 6.11 -20.53
C GLN A 86 -11.54 5.34 -21.63
N SER A 87 -12.03 4.12 -21.36
CA SER A 87 -12.77 3.34 -22.38
C SER A 87 -14.07 4.00 -22.80
N ILE A 88 -14.77 4.68 -21.88
CA ILE A 88 -16.02 5.41 -22.19
C ILE A 88 -15.73 6.67 -23.01
N GLU A 89 -14.62 7.37 -22.77
CA GLU A 89 -14.21 8.52 -23.59
C GLU A 89 -13.81 8.15 -25.02
N THR A 90 -13.25 6.95 -25.23
CA THR A 90 -12.93 6.44 -26.57
C THR A 90 -14.19 6.11 -27.36
N ILE A 91 -15.17 5.44 -26.74
CA ILE A 91 -16.45 5.08 -27.38
C ILE A 91 -17.28 6.33 -27.75
N LYS A 92 -17.17 7.41 -26.98
CA LYS A 92 -17.93 8.66 -27.24
C LYS A 92 -17.32 9.53 -28.35
N LYS A 93 -16.15 9.16 -28.87
CA LYS A 93 -15.46 9.86 -29.96
C LYS A 93 -15.69 9.21 -31.33
N GLU A 94 -16.24 8.00 -31.37
CA GLU A 94 -16.76 7.33 -32.57
C GLU A 94 -18.24 7.67 -32.78
#